data_AF-A0A351MI63-F1
#
_entry.id   AF-A0A351MI63-F1
#
_cell.length_a   1.000
_cell.length_b   1.000
_cell.length_c   1.000
_cell.angle_alpha   90.00
_cell.angle_beta   90.00
_cell.angle_gamma   90.00
#
_symmetry.space_group_name_H-M   'P 1'
#
loop_
_entity.id
_entity.type
_entity.pdbx_description
1 polymer ?
#
loop_
_entity_poly.entity_id
_entity_poly.type
_entity_poly.pdbx_seq_one_letter_code
_entity_poly.pdbx_strand_id
1 'polypeptide(L)'
;MTVALGSNPSEATLTGNLGQAVVDGVVTWSDLAIDRQGTGYTLVATAANWTEATSEGFAILVRTPDPARSSVTLTPNTIGADGEEAVLRVVLRDVEGIPVQGSPPALRELGSSPAGVELVDRGAVSDDRGIFEMRIASRQVGGYDVRPIISGADYPSQALAVSQVYTLSLEAGLHLFGVPDFLPDDRPSAVFAGQEGWLLSRYDAATNRFVHYSRSRDSDPAFAFRRGRAQWVSVSRPTTLRLLGTRPAPGAYRIPLEAGWNCIANPFEADVPWTLRNLSIELDGVQTPLSRTATWSKVTPYAWWWDGTRNRFLFDRSWAGFGGNEGVWRRSAGIWLWAAEPGLELRVQPPAALTAAAASREVRAPSPRDWQIALTATGASGEPATVTAASLRAPMAPTTSASGT
;
A
#
# COMPACT_ATOMS: atom_id res chain seq x y z
N MET A 1 -37.54 41.21 -30.44
CA MET A 1 -38.46 40.98 -29.30
C MET A 1 -37.63 41.07 -28.04
N THR A 2 -38.17 41.65 -26.98
CA THR A 2 -37.49 41.82 -25.69
C THR A 2 -38.24 41.09 -24.60
N VAL A 3 -37.50 40.61 -23.59
CA VAL A 3 -38.06 39.96 -22.39
C VAL A 3 -37.57 40.67 -21.13
N ALA A 4 -38.44 40.83 -20.16
CA ALA A 4 -38.14 41.43 -18.87
C ALA A 4 -38.94 40.73 -17.75
N LEU A 5 -38.59 41.00 -16.49
CA LEU A 5 -39.44 40.64 -15.36
C LEU A 5 -40.65 41.57 -15.31
N GLY A 6 -41.85 40.99 -15.20
CA GLY A 6 -43.07 41.71 -14.85
C GLY A 6 -43.18 41.82 -13.32
N SER A 7 -43.89 40.87 -12.71
CA SER A 7 -43.92 40.71 -11.27
C SER A 7 -42.55 40.25 -10.78
N ASN A 8 -41.95 41.03 -9.88
CA ASN A 8 -40.61 40.81 -9.34
C ASN A 8 -40.63 40.92 -7.80
N PRO A 9 -41.21 39.94 -7.09
CA PRO A 9 -41.52 40.02 -5.66
C PRO A 9 -40.28 40.08 -4.75
N SER A 10 -39.09 39.78 -5.26
CA SER A 10 -37.84 39.78 -4.48
C SER A 10 -36.76 40.69 -5.07
N GLU A 11 -37.16 41.63 -5.93
CA GLU A 11 -36.26 42.60 -6.58
C GLU A 11 -35.07 41.92 -7.29
N ALA A 12 -35.32 40.76 -7.88
CA ALA A 12 -34.36 39.95 -8.61
C ALA A 12 -33.90 40.62 -9.91
N THR A 13 -32.73 40.21 -10.39
CA THR A 13 -32.19 40.59 -11.68
C THR A 13 -32.43 39.47 -12.68
N LEU A 14 -33.00 39.81 -13.85
CA LEU A 14 -33.02 38.91 -14.99
C LEU A 14 -31.78 39.15 -15.85
N THR A 15 -31.02 38.09 -16.07
CA THR A 15 -29.79 38.10 -16.87
C THR A 15 -29.93 37.16 -18.07
N GLY A 16 -29.04 37.27 -19.04
CA GLY A 16 -29.09 36.56 -20.33
C GLY A 16 -29.27 37.52 -21.51
N ASN A 17 -29.49 36.98 -22.71
CA ASN A 17 -29.78 37.81 -23.88
C ASN A 17 -31.23 38.29 -23.91
N LEU A 18 -31.51 39.44 -23.27
CA LEU A 18 -32.87 39.96 -23.13
C LEU A 18 -33.51 40.43 -24.45
N GLY A 19 -32.77 40.46 -25.56
CA GLY A 19 -33.25 40.85 -26.89
C GLY A 19 -32.95 39.79 -27.95
N GLN A 20 -33.99 39.21 -28.55
CA GLN A 20 -33.84 38.15 -29.54
C GLN A 20 -34.67 38.42 -30.80
N ALA A 21 -34.15 37.98 -31.95
CA ALA A 21 -34.85 38.02 -33.22
C ALA A 21 -35.96 36.96 -33.25
N VAL A 22 -37.05 37.28 -33.95
CA VAL A 22 -38.15 36.34 -34.21
C VAL A 22 -37.75 35.47 -35.40
N VAL A 23 -37.86 34.15 -35.25
CA VAL A 23 -37.64 33.18 -36.33
C VAL A 23 -38.91 32.35 -36.48
N ASP A 24 -39.52 32.37 -37.66
CA ASP A 24 -40.78 31.68 -37.97
C ASP A 24 -41.92 31.96 -36.98
N GLY A 25 -41.99 33.19 -36.48
CA GLY A 25 -43.01 33.62 -35.51
C GLY A 25 -42.75 33.19 -34.07
N VAL A 26 -41.61 32.54 -33.79
CA VAL A 26 -41.22 32.06 -32.45
C VAL A 26 -39.95 32.76 -31.98
N VAL A 27 -39.88 33.03 -30.68
CA VAL A 27 -38.67 33.50 -29.98
C VAL A 27 -38.39 32.54 -28.82
N THR A 28 -37.14 32.16 -28.63
CA THR A 28 -36.74 31.19 -27.59
C THR A 28 -35.47 31.65 -26.90
N TRP A 29 -35.62 32.17 -25.70
CA TRP A 29 -34.49 32.51 -24.86
C TRP A 29 -33.99 31.27 -24.11
N SER A 30 -32.76 30.84 -24.37
CA SER A 30 -32.18 29.64 -23.76
C SER A 30 -31.25 29.93 -22.58
N ASP A 31 -31.01 31.20 -22.28
CA ASP A 31 -29.97 31.65 -21.33
C ASP A 31 -30.50 32.61 -20.25
N LEU A 32 -31.82 32.69 -20.05
CA LEU A 32 -32.39 33.53 -19.00
C LEU A 32 -32.08 32.96 -17.61
N ALA A 33 -31.63 33.82 -16.70
CA ALA A 33 -31.41 33.46 -15.29
C ALA A 33 -31.92 34.56 -14.35
N ILE A 34 -32.53 34.14 -13.24
CA ILE A 34 -33.02 35.00 -12.15
C ILE A 34 -32.16 34.73 -10.92
N ASP A 35 -31.61 35.78 -10.32
CA ASP A 35 -30.59 35.68 -9.26
C ASP A 35 -31.14 35.49 -7.83
N ARG A 36 -32.45 35.58 -7.63
CA ARG A 36 -33.09 35.45 -6.31
C ARG A 36 -34.27 34.52 -6.32
N GLN A 37 -34.42 33.78 -5.22
CA GLN A 37 -35.63 33.01 -4.93
C GLN A 37 -36.84 33.92 -4.79
N GLY A 38 -38.03 33.41 -5.08
CA GLY A 38 -39.29 34.12 -4.96
C GLY A 38 -40.41 33.40 -5.69
N THR A 39 -41.65 33.65 -5.27
CA THR A 39 -42.85 33.03 -5.85
C THR A 39 -43.74 34.10 -6.45
N GLY A 40 -44.23 33.86 -7.66
CA GLY A 40 -45.08 34.80 -8.39
C GLY A 40 -44.30 35.72 -9.32
N TYR A 41 -43.14 35.30 -9.79
CA TYR A 41 -42.46 35.95 -10.92
C TYR A 41 -43.31 35.83 -12.18
N THR A 42 -43.28 36.84 -13.02
CA THR A 42 -43.78 36.75 -14.41
C THR A 42 -42.72 37.25 -15.37
N LEU A 43 -42.70 36.71 -16.58
CA LEU A 43 -41.94 37.25 -17.69
C LEU A 43 -42.87 38.03 -18.61
N VAL A 44 -42.41 39.20 -19.01
CA VAL A 44 -43.09 40.11 -19.92
C VAL A 44 -42.34 40.09 -21.24
N ALA A 45 -43.04 39.78 -22.32
CA ALA A 45 -42.49 39.79 -23.67
C ALA A 45 -43.09 40.94 -24.49
N THR A 46 -42.21 41.76 -25.08
CA THR A 46 -42.56 42.96 -25.84
C THR A 46 -42.00 42.93 -27.26
N ALA A 47 -42.83 43.34 -28.23
CA ALA A 47 -42.45 43.45 -29.63
C ALA A 47 -43.09 44.71 -30.26
N ALA A 48 -42.40 45.34 -31.20
CA ALA A 48 -42.91 46.52 -31.88
C ALA A 48 -44.19 46.19 -32.64
N ASN A 49 -45.24 46.99 -32.43
CA ASN A 49 -46.58 46.85 -33.05
C ASN A 49 -47.41 45.64 -32.58
N TRP A 50 -47.03 44.99 -31.47
CA TRP A 50 -47.81 43.91 -30.84
C TRP A 50 -48.16 44.29 -29.41
N THR A 51 -49.29 43.79 -28.92
CA THR A 51 -49.64 43.87 -27.51
C THR A 51 -48.64 43.07 -26.69
N GLU A 52 -48.25 43.60 -25.53
CA GLU A 52 -47.42 42.89 -24.56
C GLU A 52 -48.10 41.59 -24.10
N ALA A 53 -47.29 40.55 -23.94
CA ALA A 53 -47.73 39.27 -23.40
C ALA A 53 -47.03 39.01 -22.06
N THR A 54 -47.81 38.66 -21.05
CA THR A 54 -47.31 38.29 -19.72
C THR A 54 -47.47 36.79 -19.52
N SER A 55 -46.41 36.13 -19.04
CA SER A 55 -46.46 34.70 -18.69
C SER A 55 -47.42 34.44 -17.52
N GLU A 56 -47.79 33.18 -17.33
CA GLU A 56 -48.29 32.74 -16.03
C GLU A 56 -47.24 32.98 -14.93
N GLY A 57 -47.72 33.11 -13.69
CA GLY A 57 -46.85 33.25 -12.53
C GLY A 57 -46.06 31.98 -12.26
N PHE A 58 -44.76 32.11 -11.99
CA PHE A 58 -43.89 30.99 -11.64
C PHE A 58 -43.04 31.31 -10.40
N ALA A 59 -42.37 30.29 -9.87
CA ALA A 59 -41.51 30.41 -8.69
C ALA A 59 -40.08 30.01 -9.01
N ILE A 60 -39.12 30.74 -8.44
CA ILE A 60 -37.73 30.34 -8.32
C ILE A 60 -37.55 29.86 -6.87
N LEU A 61 -37.42 28.55 -6.68
CA LEU A 61 -37.31 27.93 -5.37
C LEU A 61 -35.86 27.51 -5.10
N VAL A 62 -35.35 27.84 -3.91
CA VAL A 62 -34.14 27.18 -3.38
C VAL A 62 -34.59 25.88 -2.73
N ARG A 63 -34.16 24.76 -3.31
CA ARG A 63 -34.39 23.45 -2.70
C ARG A 63 -33.45 23.31 -1.52
N THR A 64 -34.01 23.03 -0.34
CA THR A 64 -33.21 22.76 0.86
C THR A 64 -32.81 21.29 0.84
N PRO A 65 -31.51 20.97 0.86
CA PRO A 65 -31.05 19.59 0.98
C PRO A 65 -31.57 18.90 2.24
N ASP A 66 -32.02 17.65 2.09
CA ASP A 66 -32.42 16.75 3.17
C ASP A 66 -31.42 15.59 3.28
N PRO A 67 -30.68 15.47 4.41
CA PRO A 67 -29.77 14.36 4.65
C PRO A 67 -30.44 12.98 4.54
N ALA A 68 -31.71 12.83 4.94
CA ALA A 68 -32.42 11.56 4.96
C ALA A 68 -32.80 11.07 3.55
N ARG A 69 -32.80 11.96 2.55
CA ARG A 69 -33.12 11.66 1.15
C ARG A 69 -31.88 11.64 0.26
N SER A 70 -30.78 12.19 0.75
CA SER A 70 -29.51 12.27 0.05
C SER A 70 -28.69 10.98 0.23
N SER A 71 -27.71 10.76 -0.64
CA SER A 71 -26.81 9.60 -0.53
C SER A 71 -25.34 10.01 -0.63
N VAL A 72 -24.48 9.22 0.01
CA VAL A 72 -23.03 9.40 0.04
C VAL A 72 -22.39 8.05 -0.27
N THR A 73 -21.38 8.05 -1.14
CA THR A 73 -20.54 6.88 -1.41
C THR A 73 -19.08 7.27 -1.36
N LEU A 74 -18.23 6.38 -0.85
CA LEU A 74 -16.79 6.59 -0.72
C LEU A 74 -16.00 5.62 -1.59
N THR A 75 -15.14 6.13 -2.48
CA THR A 75 -14.28 5.30 -3.33
C THR A 75 -12.87 5.90 -3.50
N PRO A 76 -11.79 5.14 -3.26
CA PRO A 76 -11.79 3.86 -2.54
C PRO A 76 -12.14 4.05 -1.06
N ASN A 77 -12.62 3.00 -0.40
CA ASN A 77 -12.86 3.00 1.06
C ASN A 77 -11.63 2.59 1.88
N THR A 78 -10.51 2.29 1.21
CA THR A 78 -9.19 2.08 1.81
C THR A 78 -8.16 2.91 1.05
N ILE A 79 -7.39 3.72 1.76
CA ILE A 79 -6.30 4.53 1.21
C ILE A 79 -5.01 4.30 1.99
N GLY A 80 -3.88 4.63 1.38
CA GLY A 80 -2.60 4.73 2.05
C GLY A 80 -2.46 5.99 2.91
N ALA A 81 -1.76 5.86 4.04
CA ALA A 81 -1.30 6.95 4.88
C ALA A 81 -0.17 7.80 4.25
N ASP A 82 -0.10 7.86 2.91
CA ASP A 82 0.83 8.67 2.12
C ASP A 82 0.15 9.91 1.52
N GLY A 83 -1.11 10.17 1.88
CA GLY A 83 -1.91 11.26 1.32
C GLY A 83 -2.63 10.87 0.03
N GLU A 84 -2.77 9.57 -0.26
CA GLU A 84 -3.71 9.09 -1.28
C GLU A 84 -5.11 9.63 -1.00
N GLU A 85 -5.78 10.10 -2.05
CA GLU A 85 -7.11 10.69 -1.95
C GLU A 85 -8.21 9.63 -2.13
N ALA A 86 -9.29 9.77 -1.37
CA ALA A 86 -10.56 9.11 -1.61
C ALA A 86 -11.63 10.13 -2.02
N VAL A 87 -12.61 9.68 -2.80
CA VAL A 87 -13.70 10.51 -3.30
C VAL A 87 -14.98 10.20 -2.54
N LEU A 88 -15.53 11.22 -1.88
CA LEU A 88 -16.90 11.24 -1.37
C LEU A 88 -17.81 11.79 -2.46
N ARG A 89 -18.53 10.90 -3.14
CA ARG A 89 -19.56 11.28 -4.10
C ARG A 89 -20.89 11.42 -3.36
N VAL A 90 -21.46 12.63 -3.42
CA VAL A 90 -22.71 12.99 -2.76
C VAL A 90 -23.79 13.21 -3.81
N VAL A 91 -24.99 12.66 -3.60
CA VAL A 91 -26.19 12.96 -4.38
C VAL A 91 -27.15 13.70 -3.45
N LEU A 92 -27.29 15.02 -3.64
CA LEU A 92 -28.19 15.85 -2.86
C LEU A 92 -29.63 15.73 -3.35
N ARG A 93 -30.52 15.53 -2.39
CA ARG A 93 -31.97 15.47 -2.59
C ARG A 93 -32.65 16.32 -1.54
N ASP A 94 -33.75 16.96 -1.90
CA ASP A 94 -34.67 17.57 -0.93
C ASP A 94 -35.61 16.52 -0.31
N VAL A 95 -36.52 16.97 0.56
CA VAL A 95 -37.46 16.11 1.28
C VAL A 95 -38.39 15.35 0.32
N GLU A 96 -38.74 15.93 -0.82
CA GLU A 96 -39.52 15.28 -1.88
C GLU A 96 -38.70 14.29 -2.74
N GLY A 97 -37.37 14.26 -2.59
CA GLY A 97 -36.47 13.40 -3.37
C GLY A 97 -36.05 13.98 -4.73
N ILE A 98 -36.21 15.28 -4.93
CA ILE A 98 -35.80 15.99 -6.14
C ILE A 98 -34.33 16.42 -5.99
N PRO A 99 -33.51 16.36 -7.05
CA PRO A 99 -32.11 16.81 -6.97
C PRO A 99 -31.98 18.27 -6.52
N VAL A 100 -31.01 18.55 -5.66
CA VAL A 100 -30.63 19.93 -5.32
C VAL A 100 -29.45 20.37 -6.17
N GLN A 101 -29.75 21.05 -7.27
CA GLN A 101 -28.76 21.70 -8.14
C GLN A 101 -28.28 23.03 -7.53
N GLY A 102 -27.04 23.42 -7.81
CA GLY A 102 -26.55 24.76 -7.48
C GLY A 102 -26.00 24.91 -6.06
N SER A 103 -25.95 23.85 -5.26
CA SER A 103 -25.36 23.89 -3.91
C SER A 103 -23.86 24.20 -4.00
N PRO A 104 -23.37 25.34 -3.45
CA PRO A 104 -22.00 25.77 -3.63
C PRO A 104 -21.01 25.06 -2.69
N PRO A 105 -19.72 24.97 -3.06
CA PRO A 105 -18.70 24.33 -2.23
C PRO A 105 -18.49 25.00 -0.87
N ALA A 106 -18.78 26.31 -0.75
CA ALA A 106 -18.60 27.08 0.48
C ALA A 106 -19.48 26.60 1.66
N LEU A 107 -20.53 25.82 1.40
CA LEU A 107 -21.42 25.27 2.43
C LEU A 107 -20.98 23.90 2.96
N ARG A 108 -19.80 23.41 2.54
CA ARG A 108 -19.37 22.03 2.77
C ARG A 108 -18.19 21.95 3.73
N GLU A 109 -18.34 21.06 4.70
CA GLU A 109 -17.32 20.66 5.65
C GLU A 109 -17.24 19.13 5.71
N LEU A 110 -16.21 18.62 6.38
CA LEU A 110 -16.00 17.20 6.61
C LEU A 110 -16.01 16.94 8.11
N GLY A 111 -16.92 16.08 8.57
CA GLY A 111 -16.82 15.46 9.88
C GLY A 111 -16.01 14.17 9.78
N SER A 112 -15.10 13.93 10.72
CA SER A 112 -14.41 12.64 10.87
C SER A 112 -14.36 12.22 12.34
N SER A 113 -14.62 10.94 12.61
CA SER A 113 -14.44 10.34 13.93
C SER A 113 -13.56 9.08 13.84
N PRO A 114 -12.39 9.03 14.51
CA PRO A 114 -11.75 10.15 15.20
C PRO A 114 -11.34 11.30 14.25
N ALA A 115 -10.85 12.41 14.80
CA ALA A 115 -10.21 13.44 13.97
C ALA A 115 -8.94 12.86 13.29
N GLY A 116 -8.62 13.31 12.08
CA GLY A 116 -7.42 12.87 11.36
C GLY A 116 -7.57 12.72 9.84
N VAL A 117 -8.77 12.99 9.29
CA VAL A 117 -9.01 13.02 7.85
C VAL A 117 -9.14 14.47 7.40
N GLU A 118 -8.41 14.82 6.35
CA GLU A 118 -8.35 16.16 5.77
C GLU A 118 -9.31 16.25 4.57
N LEU A 119 -10.04 17.37 4.49
CA LEU A 119 -10.80 17.73 3.30
C LEU A 119 -9.88 18.44 2.31
N VAL A 120 -9.54 17.76 1.22
CA VAL A 120 -8.59 18.24 0.20
C VAL A 120 -9.30 19.14 -0.82
N ASP A 121 -10.45 18.70 -1.31
CA ASP A 121 -11.26 19.44 -2.28
C ASP A 121 -12.73 19.39 -1.86
N ARG A 122 -13.40 20.55 -1.86
CA ARG A 122 -14.83 20.65 -1.56
C ARG A 122 -15.70 20.27 -2.75
N GLY A 123 -15.12 20.11 -3.94
CA GLY A 123 -15.82 19.76 -5.17
C GLY A 123 -16.39 20.97 -5.91
N ALA A 124 -16.99 20.72 -7.07
CA ALA A 124 -17.71 21.72 -7.85
C ALA A 124 -19.11 21.99 -7.28
N VAL A 125 -19.79 23.03 -7.78
CA VAL A 125 -21.23 23.25 -7.55
C VAL A 125 -22.02 21.99 -7.94
N SER A 126 -23.07 21.63 -7.19
CA SER A 126 -23.86 20.45 -7.53
C SER A 126 -24.55 20.58 -8.89
N ASP A 127 -24.49 19.52 -9.70
CA ASP A 127 -25.05 19.50 -11.05
C ASP A 127 -26.59 19.39 -11.06
N ASP A 128 -27.19 19.29 -12.24
CA ASP A 128 -28.63 19.10 -12.45
C ASP A 128 -29.19 17.81 -11.84
N ARG A 129 -28.32 16.84 -11.52
CA ARG A 129 -28.64 15.60 -10.79
C ARG A 129 -28.33 15.70 -9.29
N GLY A 130 -27.94 16.88 -8.80
CA GLY A 130 -27.60 17.14 -7.41
C GLY A 130 -26.28 16.52 -6.99
N ILE A 131 -25.43 16.12 -7.94
CA ILE A 131 -24.18 15.42 -7.68
C ILE A 131 -23.06 16.42 -7.48
N PHE A 132 -22.22 16.17 -6.49
CA PHE A 132 -20.87 16.73 -6.40
C PHE A 132 -19.93 15.72 -5.75
N GLU A 133 -18.62 15.96 -5.87
CA GLU A 133 -17.58 15.07 -5.36
C GLU A 133 -16.59 15.85 -4.49
N MET A 134 -16.43 15.43 -3.23
CA MET A 134 -15.40 15.93 -2.33
C MET A 134 -14.21 14.98 -2.36
N ARG A 135 -12.99 15.50 -2.23
CA ARG A 135 -11.78 14.68 -2.06
C ARG A 135 -11.26 14.81 -0.66
N ILE A 136 -10.92 13.68 -0.05
CA ILE A 136 -10.42 13.57 1.31
C ILE A 136 -9.13 12.77 1.32
N ALA A 137 -8.25 13.02 2.27
CA ALA A 137 -7.01 12.26 2.45
C ALA A 137 -6.65 12.14 3.92
N SER A 138 -5.73 11.24 4.25
CA SER A 138 -5.12 11.20 5.58
C SER A 138 -3.70 10.66 5.50
N ARG A 139 -2.89 11.05 6.48
CA ARG A 139 -1.56 10.49 6.74
C ARG A 139 -1.49 9.74 8.08
N GLN A 140 -2.64 9.56 8.73
CA GLN A 140 -2.75 8.89 10.02
C GLN A 140 -3.41 7.53 9.81
N VAL A 141 -2.69 6.46 10.17
CA VAL A 141 -3.21 5.10 10.09
C VAL A 141 -4.37 4.94 11.08
N GLY A 142 -5.49 4.41 10.63
CA GLY A 142 -6.67 4.24 11.46
C GLY A 142 -7.93 3.90 10.68
N GLY A 143 -8.97 3.48 11.40
CA GLY A 143 -10.34 3.43 10.87
C GLY A 143 -11.06 4.73 11.24
N TYR A 144 -11.76 5.30 10.26
CA TYR A 144 -12.48 6.56 10.39
C TYR A 144 -13.92 6.40 9.93
N ASP A 145 -14.84 7.05 10.65
CA ASP A 145 -16.18 7.33 10.15
C ASP A 145 -16.19 8.77 9.61
N VAL A 146 -16.28 8.92 8.29
CA VAL A 146 -16.24 10.22 7.60
C VAL A 146 -17.62 10.59 7.08
N ARG A 147 -18.00 11.86 7.19
CA ARG A 147 -19.29 12.34 6.70
C ARG A 147 -19.20 13.75 6.14
N PRO A 148 -19.85 14.04 5.00
CA PRO A 148 -20.07 15.41 4.59
C PRO A 148 -20.96 16.13 5.60
N ILE A 149 -20.64 17.40 5.87
CA ILE A 149 -21.51 18.33 6.57
C ILE A 149 -21.88 19.41 5.56
N ILE A 150 -23.16 19.61 5.29
CA ILE A 150 -23.63 20.53 4.25
C ILE A 150 -24.65 21.46 4.86
N SER A 151 -24.34 22.76 4.81
CA SER A 151 -25.13 23.80 5.49
C SER A 151 -25.33 23.51 6.99
N GLY A 152 -24.32 22.92 7.63
CA GLY A 152 -24.34 22.55 9.05
C GLY A 152 -25.07 21.25 9.40
N ALA A 153 -25.69 20.56 8.43
CA ALA A 153 -26.35 19.27 8.66
C ALA A 153 -25.41 18.10 8.34
N ASP A 154 -25.42 17.06 9.17
CA ASP A 154 -24.68 15.82 8.97
C ASP A 154 -25.34 14.94 7.90
N TYR A 155 -24.56 14.45 6.94
CA TYR A 155 -24.99 13.52 5.89
C TYR A 155 -24.59 12.07 6.23
N PRO A 156 -25.15 11.06 5.54
CA PRO A 156 -24.79 9.66 5.76
C PRO A 156 -23.27 9.46 5.79
N SER A 157 -22.80 8.81 6.85
CA SER A 157 -21.38 8.58 7.06
C SER A 157 -20.87 7.37 6.28
N GLN A 158 -19.56 7.32 6.06
CA GLN A 158 -18.86 6.28 5.31
C GLN A 158 -17.63 5.82 6.09
N ALA A 159 -17.40 4.51 6.14
CA ALA A 159 -16.20 3.96 6.74
C ALA A 159 -14.99 4.11 5.81
N LEU A 160 -13.93 4.74 6.29
CA LEU A 160 -12.65 4.88 5.62
C LEU A 160 -11.57 4.15 6.43
N ALA A 161 -10.84 3.24 5.79
CA ALA A 161 -9.62 2.65 6.34
C ALA A 161 -8.39 3.37 5.79
N VAL A 162 -7.54 3.88 6.66
CA VAL A 162 -6.24 4.45 6.28
C VAL A 162 -5.16 3.49 6.73
N SER A 163 -4.45 2.92 5.77
CA SER A 163 -3.46 1.85 5.99
C SER A 163 -2.04 2.37 5.89
N GLN A 164 -1.10 1.72 6.59
CA GLN A 164 0.33 2.00 6.43
C GLN A 164 0.73 1.71 4.98
N VAL A 165 1.59 2.56 4.41
CA VAL A 165 2.11 2.36 3.06
C VAL A 165 3.54 1.86 3.13
N TYR A 166 3.79 0.78 2.39
CA TYR A 166 5.11 0.24 2.17
C TYR A 166 5.45 0.33 0.68
N THR A 167 6.39 1.23 0.35
CA THR A 167 6.94 1.33 -1.00
C THR A 167 8.34 0.73 -1.06
N LEU A 168 8.60 -0.06 -2.10
CA LEU A 168 9.91 -0.61 -2.40
C LEU A 168 10.12 -0.65 -3.91
N SER A 169 11.30 -0.27 -4.37
CA SER A 169 11.73 -0.46 -5.76
C SER A 169 12.72 -1.62 -5.85
N LEU A 170 12.46 -2.51 -6.80
CA LEU A 170 13.35 -3.58 -7.21
C LEU A 170 13.93 -3.21 -8.58
N GLU A 171 15.26 -3.21 -8.70
CA GLU A 171 15.92 -3.12 -9.99
C GLU A 171 15.63 -4.35 -10.86
N ALA A 172 15.83 -4.25 -12.17
CA ALA A 172 15.76 -5.43 -13.03
C ALA A 172 16.80 -6.49 -12.59
N GLY A 173 16.39 -7.75 -12.54
CA GLY A 173 17.25 -8.87 -12.16
C GLY A 173 16.69 -9.72 -11.02
N LEU A 174 17.56 -10.54 -10.46
CA LEU A 174 17.24 -11.49 -9.39
C LEU A 174 17.41 -10.83 -8.02
N HIS A 175 16.50 -11.14 -7.09
CA HIS A 175 16.46 -10.65 -5.72
C HIS A 175 16.14 -11.80 -4.78
N LEU A 176 16.83 -11.84 -3.63
CA LEU A 176 16.36 -12.61 -2.48
C LEU A 176 15.53 -11.65 -1.62
N PHE A 177 14.22 -11.82 -1.67
CA PHE A 177 13.24 -10.81 -1.33
C PHE A 177 12.27 -11.28 -0.26
N GLY A 178 11.91 -10.41 0.68
CA GLY A 178 10.73 -10.61 1.50
C GLY A 178 10.05 -9.30 1.81
N VAL A 179 8.80 -9.41 2.25
CA VAL A 179 8.00 -8.30 2.74
C VAL A 179 7.68 -8.54 4.20
N PRO A 180 7.59 -7.48 5.02
CA PRO A 180 7.02 -7.58 6.35
C PRO A 180 5.55 -8.02 6.32
N ASP A 181 5.04 -8.54 7.46
CA ASP A 181 3.61 -8.79 7.68
C ASP A 181 2.91 -7.45 7.84
N PHE A 182 2.55 -6.86 6.72
CA PHE A 182 1.61 -5.74 6.69
C PHE A 182 0.51 -5.96 5.66
N LEU A 183 0.42 -7.12 5.02
CA LEU A 183 -0.46 -7.31 3.87
C LEU A 183 -1.81 -7.89 4.28
N PRO A 184 -2.94 -7.29 3.86
CA PRO A 184 -4.25 -7.93 3.96
C PRO A 184 -4.38 -9.09 2.97
N ASP A 185 -3.57 -9.10 1.91
CA ASP A 185 -3.47 -10.15 0.92
C ASP A 185 -2.00 -10.45 0.62
N ASP A 186 -1.54 -11.60 1.11
CA ASP A 186 -0.14 -12.05 1.04
C ASP A 186 0.18 -12.88 -0.21
N ARG A 187 -0.79 -12.98 -1.15
CA ARG A 187 -0.60 -13.72 -2.39
C ARG A 187 0.38 -12.99 -3.32
N PRO A 188 1.19 -13.72 -4.10
CA PRO A 188 2.10 -13.10 -5.06
C PRO A 188 1.42 -12.12 -6.03
N SER A 189 0.22 -12.43 -6.55
CA SER A 189 -0.50 -11.54 -7.44
C SER A 189 -0.87 -10.18 -6.81
N ALA A 190 -1.20 -10.17 -5.52
CA ALA A 190 -1.52 -8.97 -4.76
C ALA A 190 -0.26 -8.13 -4.46
N VAL A 191 0.83 -8.78 -4.07
CA VAL A 191 2.13 -8.10 -3.82
C VAL A 191 2.66 -7.43 -5.08
N PHE A 192 2.57 -8.08 -6.22
CA PHE A 192 2.98 -7.50 -7.49
C PHE A 192 1.85 -6.72 -8.19
N ALA A 193 0.69 -6.55 -7.55
CA ALA A 193 -0.44 -5.74 -8.01
C ALA A 193 -0.81 -5.94 -9.50
N GLY A 194 -0.81 -7.20 -9.96
CA GLY A 194 -1.09 -7.54 -11.36
C GLY A 194 -0.01 -7.16 -12.38
N GLN A 195 1.14 -6.63 -11.95
CA GLN A 195 2.29 -6.38 -12.82
C GLN A 195 2.80 -7.70 -13.42
N GLU A 196 3.32 -7.64 -14.65
CA GLU A 196 3.90 -8.79 -15.34
C GLU A 196 5.43 -8.71 -15.40
N GLY A 197 6.07 -9.83 -15.73
CA GLY A 197 7.53 -9.92 -15.89
C GLY A 197 8.28 -10.29 -14.62
N TRP A 198 7.60 -10.87 -13.63
CA TRP A 198 8.24 -11.44 -12.45
C TRP A 198 8.16 -12.97 -12.46
N LEU A 199 9.21 -13.60 -11.95
CA LEU A 199 9.27 -15.03 -11.64
C LEU A 199 9.58 -15.19 -10.16
N LEU A 200 8.97 -16.17 -9.52
CA LEU A 200 9.09 -16.38 -8.09
C LEU A 200 9.44 -17.84 -7.79
N SER A 201 10.32 -18.06 -6.82
CA SER A 201 10.69 -19.40 -6.36
C SER A 201 10.95 -19.39 -4.87
N ARG A 202 10.44 -20.40 -4.17
CA ARG A 202 10.67 -20.60 -2.74
C ARG A 202 11.62 -21.75 -2.53
N TYR A 203 12.55 -21.58 -1.60
CA TYR A 203 13.33 -22.70 -1.08
C TYR A 203 12.51 -23.47 -0.04
N ASP A 204 12.37 -24.77 -0.26
CA ASP A 204 11.80 -25.72 0.69
C ASP A 204 12.95 -26.42 1.42
N ALA A 205 13.07 -26.14 2.72
CA ALA A 205 14.12 -26.69 3.57
C ALA A 205 13.92 -28.19 3.83
N ALA A 206 12.68 -28.66 3.93
CA ALA A 206 12.38 -30.06 4.23
C ALA A 206 12.80 -30.98 3.08
N THR A 207 12.60 -30.53 1.84
CA THR A 207 12.97 -31.29 0.64
C THR A 207 14.31 -30.87 0.02
N ASN A 208 14.94 -29.81 0.55
CA ASN A 208 16.18 -29.22 0.05
C ASN A 208 16.11 -28.88 -1.46
N ARG A 209 15.01 -28.26 -1.88
CA ARG A 209 14.73 -27.94 -3.29
C ARG A 209 14.07 -26.58 -3.45
N PHE A 210 14.23 -25.99 -4.63
CA PHE A 210 13.42 -24.85 -5.04
C PHE A 210 12.11 -25.31 -5.65
N VAL A 211 11.02 -24.68 -5.22
CA VAL A 211 9.70 -24.83 -5.81
C VAL A 211 9.38 -23.55 -6.55
N HIS A 212 9.07 -23.67 -7.84
CA HIS A 212 8.71 -22.54 -8.69
C HIS A 212 7.23 -22.19 -8.54
N TYR A 213 6.94 -20.90 -8.44
CA TYR A 213 5.58 -20.39 -8.45
C TYR A 213 5.02 -20.40 -9.88
N SER A 214 3.70 -20.63 -9.99
CA SER A 214 2.91 -20.37 -11.19
C SER A 214 1.62 -19.66 -10.80
N ARG A 215 0.99 -18.92 -11.72
CA ARG A 215 -0.29 -18.22 -11.45
C ARG A 215 -1.40 -19.14 -10.94
N SER A 216 -1.38 -20.42 -11.32
CA SER A 216 -2.33 -21.42 -10.81
C SER A 216 -2.16 -21.75 -9.32
N ARG A 217 -1.08 -21.30 -8.69
CA ARG A 217 -0.73 -21.49 -7.27
C ARG A 217 -0.80 -20.18 -6.49
N ASP A 218 -1.55 -19.19 -6.96
CA ASP A 218 -1.61 -17.87 -6.31
C ASP A 218 -2.07 -17.92 -4.85
N SER A 219 -2.98 -18.85 -4.53
CA SER A 219 -3.48 -19.08 -3.18
C SER A 219 -2.70 -20.14 -2.38
N ASP A 220 -1.61 -20.70 -2.93
CA ASP A 220 -0.82 -21.72 -2.24
C ASP A 220 -0.01 -21.09 -1.08
N PRO A 221 -0.28 -21.46 0.18
CA PRO A 221 0.38 -20.87 1.35
C PRO A 221 1.91 -21.04 1.37
N ALA A 222 2.47 -21.94 0.56
CA ALA A 222 3.91 -22.08 0.41
C ALA A 222 4.56 -20.83 -0.22
N PHE A 223 3.82 -20.12 -1.09
CA PHE A 223 4.27 -18.92 -1.79
C PHE A 223 3.77 -17.61 -1.17
N ALA A 224 2.90 -17.70 -0.18
CA ALA A 224 2.47 -16.56 0.61
C ALA A 224 3.67 -15.78 1.18
N PHE A 225 3.61 -14.47 1.03
CA PHE A 225 4.58 -13.54 1.56
C PHE A 225 4.34 -13.33 3.06
N ARG A 226 5.27 -13.82 3.89
CA ARG A 226 5.15 -13.73 5.35
C ARG A 226 6.33 -12.98 5.93
N ARG A 227 6.10 -12.27 7.03
CA ARG A 227 7.18 -11.63 7.79
C ARG A 227 8.29 -12.64 8.11
N GLY A 228 9.54 -12.22 7.93
CA GLY A 228 10.70 -13.07 8.21
C GLY A 228 10.99 -14.15 7.15
N ARG A 229 10.15 -14.33 6.13
CA ARG A 229 10.35 -15.32 5.07
C ARG A 229 10.87 -14.67 3.80
N ALA A 230 11.99 -15.18 3.26
CA ALA A 230 12.51 -14.74 1.97
C ALA A 230 12.14 -15.68 0.83
N GLN A 231 12.00 -15.16 -0.36
CA GLN A 231 11.72 -15.88 -1.59
C GLN A 231 12.62 -15.31 -2.69
N TRP A 232 12.97 -16.12 -3.67
CA TRP A 232 13.63 -15.60 -4.86
C TRP A 232 12.62 -14.98 -5.78
N VAL A 233 12.90 -13.76 -6.18
CA VAL A 233 12.09 -13.02 -7.15
C VAL A 233 13.02 -12.50 -8.23
N SER A 234 12.75 -12.84 -9.49
CA SER A 234 13.35 -12.18 -10.63
C SER A 234 12.34 -11.22 -11.21
N VAL A 235 12.73 -9.98 -11.49
CA VAL A 235 11.90 -9.00 -12.22
C VAL A 235 12.62 -8.61 -13.51
N SER A 236 11.93 -8.62 -14.64
CA SER A 236 12.54 -8.35 -15.96
C SER A 236 12.81 -6.86 -16.23
N ARG A 237 12.24 -5.98 -15.42
CA ARG A 237 12.34 -4.52 -15.49
C ARG A 237 12.25 -3.92 -14.09
N PRO A 238 12.73 -2.67 -13.89
CA PRO A 238 12.53 -1.98 -12.62
C PRO A 238 11.04 -2.01 -12.22
N THR A 239 10.79 -2.44 -10.99
CA THR A 239 9.46 -2.74 -10.47
C THR A 239 9.29 -2.04 -9.13
N THR A 240 8.34 -1.10 -9.05
CA THR A 240 7.95 -0.47 -7.80
C THR A 240 6.73 -1.18 -7.24
N LEU A 241 6.85 -1.64 -6.00
CA LEU A 241 5.78 -2.21 -5.20
C LEU A 241 5.22 -1.12 -4.29
N ARG A 242 3.90 -0.98 -4.26
CA ARG A 242 3.18 -0.16 -3.28
C ARG A 242 2.19 -1.07 -2.57
N LEU A 243 2.45 -1.31 -1.29
CA LEU A 243 1.74 -2.28 -0.48
C LEU A 243 1.04 -1.56 0.66
N LEU A 244 -0.21 -1.91 0.92
CA LEU A 244 -1.01 -1.37 2.01
C LEU A 244 -1.19 -2.41 3.10
N GLY A 245 -1.15 -1.97 4.35
CA GLY A 245 -1.90 -2.62 5.43
C GLY A 245 -1.41 -2.27 6.83
N THR A 246 -1.22 -3.26 7.71
CA THR A 246 -1.11 -3.01 9.16
C THR A 246 0.31 -3.07 9.68
N ARG A 247 0.69 -2.09 10.51
CA ARG A 247 2.00 -2.12 11.18
C ARG A 247 1.98 -3.22 12.25
N PRO A 248 2.92 -4.19 12.23
CA PRO A 248 2.98 -5.18 13.29
C PRO A 248 3.44 -4.53 14.60
N ALA A 249 3.06 -5.14 15.73
CA ALA A 249 3.43 -4.64 17.06
C ALA A 249 4.95 -4.44 17.17
N PRO A 250 5.40 -3.37 17.85
CA PRO A 250 6.81 -3.14 18.09
C PRO A 250 7.38 -4.27 18.97
N GLY A 251 8.59 -4.72 18.66
CA GLY A 251 9.25 -5.75 19.45
C GLY A 251 10.16 -6.64 18.63
N ALA A 252 10.82 -7.56 19.33
CA ALA A 252 11.64 -8.58 18.69
C ALA A 252 10.75 -9.51 17.86
N TYR A 253 11.22 -9.89 16.68
CA TYR A 253 10.57 -10.88 15.83
C TYR A 253 11.27 -12.23 15.96
N ARG A 254 10.48 -13.31 16.03
CA ARG A 254 10.95 -14.70 16.11
C ARG A 254 10.75 -15.34 14.75
N ILE A 255 11.83 -15.82 14.15
CA ILE A 255 11.80 -16.54 12.88
C ILE A 255 12.06 -18.02 13.20
N PRO A 256 11.06 -18.91 13.04
CA PRO A 256 11.29 -20.33 13.21
C PRO A 256 12.26 -20.82 12.13
N LEU A 257 13.23 -21.63 12.54
CA LEU A 257 14.23 -22.23 11.67
C LEU A 257 13.98 -23.73 11.53
N GLU A 258 14.04 -24.21 10.31
CA GLU A 258 14.09 -25.63 9.99
C GLU A 258 15.52 -26.14 10.10
N ALA A 259 15.70 -27.43 10.38
CA ALA A 259 17.01 -28.06 10.28
C ALA A 259 17.55 -27.94 8.84
N GLY A 260 18.81 -27.56 8.70
CA GLY A 260 19.44 -27.28 7.42
C GLY A 260 19.38 -25.79 7.04
N TRP A 261 19.20 -25.53 5.75
CA TRP A 261 19.23 -24.17 5.21
C TRP A 261 17.90 -23.45 5.34
N ASN A 262 17.95 -22.16 5.59
CA ASN A 262 16.78 -21.32 5.73
C ASN A 262 16.95 -20.04 4.91
N CYS A 263 15.98 -19.76 4.05
CA CYS A 263 15.80 -18.47 3.39
C CYS A 263 14.90 -17.57 4.24
N ILE A 264 15.49 -16.57 4.89
CA ILE A 264 14.78 -15.66 5.80
C ILE A 264 14.93 -14.21 5.33
N ALA A 265 13.92 -13.38 5.55
CA ALA A 265 13.89 -11.98 5.16
C ALA A 265 13.97 -11.06 6.37
N ASN A 266 14.51 -9.86 6.17
CA ASN A 266 14.50 -8.85 7.23
C ASN A 266 13.03 -8.59 7.62
N PRO A 267 12.64 -8.87 8.88
CA PRO A 267 11.25 -8.76 9.29
C PRO A 267 10.84 -7.31 9.61
N PHE A 268 11.72 -6.32 9.42
CA PHE A 268 11.46 -4.93 9.75
C PHE A 268 11.47 -4.03 8.52
N GLU A 269 10.78 -2.89 8.63
CA GLU A 269 10.70 -1.85 7.60
C GLU A 269 11.95 -0.96 7.54
N ALA A 270 13.02 -1.35 8.25
CA ALA A 270 14.27 -0.63 8.29
C ALA A 270 15.44 -1.61 8.29
N ASP A 271 16.59 -1.10 7.90
CA ASP A 271 17.85 -1.80 7.93
C ASP A 271 18.18 -2.30 9.35
N VAL A 272 18.53 -3.57 9.47
CA VAL A 272 18.91 -4.20 10.75
C VAL A 272 20.42 -4.36 10.80
N PRO A 273 21.12 -3.68 11.72
CA PRO A 273 22.51 -4.00 12.04
C PRO A 273 22.67 -5.48 12.43
N TRP A 274 23.38 -6.23 11.61
CA TRP A 274 23.75 -7.62 11.83
C TRP A 274 24.95 -7.71 12.76
N THR A 275 24.64 -7.72 14.06
CA THR A 275 25.62 -7.91 15.14
C THR A 275 25.29 -9.17 15.94
N LEU A 276 26.30 -9.98 16.24
CA LEU A 276 26.10 -11.24 16.96
C LEU A 276 25.63 -11.04 18.41
N ARG A 277 25.85 -9.85 18.99
CA ARG A 277 25.36 -9.52 20.34
C ARG A 277 23.84 -9.27 20.37
N ASN A 278 23.32 -8.72 19.28
CA ASN A 278 21.93 -8.30 19.17
C ASN A 278 21.03 -9.37 18.52
N LEU A 279 21.65 -10.37 17.90
CA LEU A 279 21.00 -11.56 17.39
C LEU A 279 21.14 -12.69 18.40
N SER A 280 20.07 -13.42 18.62
CA SER A 280 20.07 -14.57 19.52
C SER A 280 19.25 -15.70 18.93
N ILE A 281 19.59 -16.92 19.33
CA ILE A 281 18.71 -18.07 19.13
C ILE A 281 17.94 -18.33 20.40
N GLU A 282 16.74 -18.85 20.25
CA GLU A 282 15.99 -19.43 21.35
C GLU A 282 15.78 -20.92 21.06
N LEU A 283 16.03 -21.74 22.08
CA LEU A 283 15.75 -23.17 22.08
C LEU A 283 15.18 -23.52 23.45
N ASP A 284 14.04 -24.20 23.47
CA ASP A 284 13.36 -24.61 24.72
C ASP A 284 13.16 -23.44 25.69
N GLY A 285 12.86 -22.24 25.16
CA GLY A 285 12.66 -21.02 25.94
C GLY A 285 13.94 -20.34 26.45
N VAL A 286 15.12 -20.91 26.18
CA VAL A 286 16.40 -20.34 26.59
C VAL A 286 16.99 -19.49 25.46
N GLN A 287 16.96 -18.17 25.65
CA GLN A 287 17.58 -17.25 24.71
C GLN A 287 19.10 -17.17 24.92
N THR A 288 19.86 -17.43 23.86
CA THR A 288 21.32 -17.31 23.86
C THR A 288 21.80 -16.43 22.70
N PRO A 289 22.57 -15.35 22.97
CA PRO A 289 23.14 -14.51 21.92
C PRO A 289 24.07 -15.29 20.98
N LEU A 290 24.05 -14.94 19.69
CA LEU A 290 24.95 -15.53 18.69
C LEU A 290 26.41 -15.11 18.89
N SER A 291 26.70 -14.13 19.75
CA SER A 291 28.06 -13.80 20.16
C SER A 291 28.69 -14.88 21.03
N ARG A 292 27.91 -15.81 21.58
CA ARG A 292 28.44 -16.93 22.36
C ARG A 292 28.80 -18.08 21.43
N THR A 293 30.08 -18.42 21.32
CA THR A 293 30.59 -19.48 20.43
C THR A 293 29.94 -20.85 20.62
N ALA A 294 29.42 -21.15 21.82
CA ALA A 294 28.66 -22.37 22.10
C ALA A 294 27.37 -22.51 21.24
N THR A 295 26.83 -21.41 20.73
CA THR A 295 25.66 -21.43 19.82
C THR A 295 26.01 -21.89 18.40
N TRP A 296 27.28 -21.84 18.02
CA TRP A 296 27.71 -22.01 16.63
C TRP A 296 27.67 -23.46 16.15
N SER A 297 27.57 -24.42 17.07
CA SER A 297 27.27 -25.81 16.73
C SER A 297 25.80 -26.02 16.34
N LYS A 298 24.92 -25.06 16.67
CA LYS A 298 23.46 -25.12 16.46
C LYS A 298 23.00 -24.21 15.34
N VAL A 299 23.52 -22.99 15.25
CA VAL A 299 23.21 -22.04 14.17
C VAL A 299 24.51 -21.39 13.72
N THR A 300 24.73 -21.31 12.41
CA THR A 300 25.91 -20.60 11.91
C THR A 300 25.80 -19.12 12.28
N PRO A 301 26.83 -18.51 12.90
CA PRO A 301 26.75 -17.12 13.33
C PRO A 301 26.74 -16.11 12.16
N TYR A 302 26.99 -16.57 10.94
CA TYR A 302 27.02 -15.75 9.74
C TYR A 302 25.87 -16.11 8.80
N ALA A 303 25.48 -15.12 8.02
CA ALA A 303 24.45 -15.21 7.01
C ALA A 303 25.00 -14.84 5.63
N TRP A 304 24.39 -15.39 4.58
CA TRP A 304 24.78 -15.13 3.20
C TRP A 304 23.73 -14.26 2.52
N TRP A 305 24.13 -13.09 2.06
CA TRP A 305 23.29 -12.14 1.34
C TRP A 305 23.50 -12.24 -0.16
N TRP A 306 22.44 -11.96 -0.91
CA TRP A 306 22.51 -11.83 -2.35
C TRP A 306 22.94 -10.42 -2.77
N ASP A 307 23.98 -10.32 -3.60
CA ASP A 307 24.36 -9.09 -4.32
C ASP A 307 23.94 -9.22 -5.78
N GLY A 308 22.79 -8.65 -6.12
CA GLY A 308 22.24 -8.66 -7.47
C GLY A 308 23.04 -7.84 -8.48
N THR A 309 23.85 -6.86 -8.05
CA THR A 309 24.69 -6.08 -8.97
C THR A 309 25.84 -6.92 -9.52
N ARG A 310 26.32 -7.87 -8.72
CA ARG A 310 27.40 -8.79 -9.07
C ARG A 310 26.91 -10.22 -9.31
N ASN A 311 25.61 -10.43 -9.27
CA ASN A 311 24.94 -11.73 -9.34
C ASN A 311 25.61 -12.82 -8.50
N ARG A 312 25.96 -12.53 -7.24
CA ARG A 312 26.67 -13.47 -6.37
C ARG A 312 26.18 -13.45 -4.95
N PHE A 313 26.27 -14.59 -4.28
CA PHE A 313 26.24 -14.61 -2.83
C PHE A 313 27.54 -14.02 -2.29
N LEU A 314 27.41 -13.01 -1.43
CA LEU A 314 28.55 -12.44 -0.74
C LEU A 314 28.87 -13.29 0.49
N PHE A 315 29.98 -14.00 0.39
CA PHE A 315 30.80 -14.42 1.52
C PHE A 315 32.25 -14.24 1.11
N ASP A 316 32.78 -13.05 1.36
CA ASP A 316 34.16 -12.72 1.05
C ASP A 316 34.98 -12.67 2.35
N ARG A 317 35.83 -13.67 2.53
CA ARG A 317 36.76 -13.77 3.66
C ARG A 317 37.94 -12.79 3.57
N SER A 318 38.14 -12.12 2.43
CA SER A 318 39.29 -11.25 2.13
C SER A 318 38.96 -9.76 2.10
N TRP A 319 37.70 -9.39 2.28
CA TRP A 319 37.32 -7.99 2.44
C TRP A 319 37.78 -7.51 3.84
N ALA A 320 38.74 -6.59 3.88
CA ALA A 320 39.27 -5.97 5.10
C ALA A 320 38.21 -5.15 5.91
N GLY A 321 36.94 -5.24 5.53
CA GLY A 321 35.79 -4.57 6.12
C GLY A 321 35.06 -5.36 7.21
N PHE A 322 35.71 -6.26 7.94
CA PHE A 322 35.27 -6.53 9.33
C PHE A 322 35.67 -5.40 10.29
N GLY A 323 36.46 -4.42 9.83
CA GLY A 323 36.68 -3.12 10.46
C GLY A 323 35.87 -1.96 9.85
N GLY A 324 34.94 -2.23 8.92
CA GLY A 324 34.11 -1.21 8.24
C GLY A 324 32.61 -1.49 8.38
N ASN A 325 31.80 -0.42 8.44
CA ASN A 325 30.38 -0.39 8.82
C ASN A 325 29.36 -1.11 7.88
N GLU A 326 29.71 -2.17 7.15
CA GLU A 326 28.80 -2.80 6.16
C GLU A 326 28.00 -4.01 6.68
N GLY A 327 27.89 -4.16 8.00
CA GLY A 327 27.17 -5.24 8.66
C GLY A 327 25.65 -5.09 8.68
N VAL A 328 24.99 -4.72 7.59
CA VAL A 328 23.57 -4.34 7.59
C VAL A 328 22.73 -5.35 6.82
N TRP A 329 21.75 -5.94 7.49
CA TRP A 329 20.67 -6.67 6.85
C TRP A 329 19.65 -5.68 6.31
N ARG A 330 19.77 -5.38 5.03
CA ARG A 330 18.94 -4.37 4.37
C ARG A 330 17.45 -4.68 4.47
N ARG A 331 16.62 -3.65 4.56
CA ARG A 331 15.16 -3.74 4.45
C ARG A 331 14.78 -4.58 3.22
N SER A 332 13.80 -5.48 3.37
CA SER A 332 13.32 -6.40 2.33
C SER A 332 14.32 -7.39 1.73
N ALA A 333 15.60 -7.31 2.10
CA ALA A 333 16.59 -8.28 1.65
C ALA A 333 16.43 -9.58 2.44
N GLY A 334 16.60 -10.70 1.75
CA GLY A 334 16.75 -11.99 2.38
C GLY A 334 18.19 -12.43 2.52
N ILE A 335 18.37 -13.41 3.39
CA ILE A 335 19.63 -14.08 3.67
C ILE A 335 19.42 -15.58 3.77
N TRP A 336 20.53 -16.30 3.62
CA TRP A 336 20.62 -17.70 3.99
C TRP A 336 21.28 -17.88 5.35
N LEU A 337 20.66 -18.71 6.17
CA LEU A 337 21.16 -19.11 7.48
C LEU A 337 21.05 -20.62 7.63
N TRP A 338 22.03 -21.24 8.29
CA TRP A 338 21.98 -22.66 8.62
C TRP A 338 21.58 -22.90 10.07
N ALA A 339 20.75 -23.89 10.28
CA ALA A 339 20.48 -24.47 11.60
C ALA A 339 20.83 -25.97 11.58
N ALA A 340 21.43 -26.46 12.65
CA ALA A 340 21.86 -27.84 12.79
C ALA A 340 20.72 -28.79 13.16
N GLU A 341 19.75 -28.27 13.90
CA GLU A 341 18.66 -28.99 14.54
C GLU A 341 17.35 -28.23 14.34
N PRO A 342 16.19 -28.90 14.34
CA PRO A 342 14.90 -28.23 14.27
C PRO A 342 14.55 -27.57 15.62
N GLY A 343 13.49 -26.75 15.64
CA GLY A 343 12.97 -26.13 16.88
C GLY A 343 13.74 -24.90 17.36
N LEU A 344 14.70 -24.43 16.57
CA LEU A 344 15.42 -23.18 16.84
C LEU A 344 14.61 -21.99 16.33
N GLU A 345 14.53 -20.93 17.14
CA GLU A 345 14.01 -19.63 16.69
C GLU A 345 15.13 -18.60 16.62
N LEU A 346 15.30 -17.95 15.46
CA LEU A 346 16.13 -16.76 15.37
C LEU A 346 15.33 -15.57 15.91
N ARG A 347 15.81 -14.96 16.98
CA ARG A 347 15.23 -13.75 17.54
C ARG A 347 16.00 -12.53 17.05
N VAL A 348 15.29 -11.67 16.32
CA VAL A 348 15.83 -10.42 15.73
C VAL A 348 15.19 -9.24 16.46
N GLN A 349 16.01 -8.40 17.08
CA GLN A 349 15.55 -7.19 17.77
C GLN A 349 15.21 -6.09 16.76
N PRO A 350 14.23 -5.21 17.06
CA PRO A 350 13.89 -4.10 16.18
C PRO A 350 15.08 -3.12 16.10
N PRO A 351 15.35 -2.50 14.92
CA PRO A 351 16.50 -1.62 14.74
C PRO A 351 16.65 -0.52 15.79
N ALA A 352 15.54 0.08 16.24
CA ALA A 352 15.53 1.13 17.25
C ALA A 352 16.01 0.69 18.64
N ALA A 353 15.98 -0.62 18.95
CA ALA A 353 16.47 -1.17 20.21
C ALA A 353 17.97 -1.51 20.17
N LEU A 354 18.63 -1.35 19.01
CA LEU A 354 20.02 -1.71 18.83
C LEU A 354 20.91 -0.48 19.05
N THR A 355 21.72 -0.51 20.12
CA THR A 355 22.78 0.51 20.26
C THR A 355 23.87 0.25 19.22
N ALA A 356 24.43 1.31 18.65
CA ALA A 356 25.62 1.26 17.79
C ALA A 356 26.90 0.86 18.57
N ALA A 357 26.76 0.17 19.70
CA ALA A 357 27.86 -0.30 20.52
C ALA A 357 28.76 -1.17 19.64
N ALA A 358 30.03 -0.74 19.56
CA ALA A 358 31.06 -1.20 18.65
C ALA A 358 30.89 -2.67 18.30
N ALA A 359 30.84 -2.95 16.98
CA ALA A 359 30.76 -4.28 16.40
C ALA A 359 31.95 -5.14 16.87
N SER A 360 31.91 -5.67 18.09
CA SER A 360 32.85 -6.69 18.53
C SER A 360 32.40 -7.98 17.86
N ARG A 361 32.91 -8.22 16.66
CA ARG A 361 32.69 -9.46 15.94
C ARG A 361 33.78 -10.44 16.38
N GLU A 362 33.39 -11.51 17.06
CA GLU A 362 34.28 -12.62 17.27
C GLU A 362 34.49 -13.32 15.92
N VAL A 363 35.74 -13.32 15.45
CA VAL A 363 36.14 -14.02 14.22
C VAL A 363 36.39 -15.48 14.56
N ARG A 364 35.75 -16.40 13.85
CA ARG A 364 36.07 -17.84 13.89
C ARG A 364 36.87 -18.26 12.68
N ALA A 365 37.87 -19.11 12.88
CA ALA A 365 38.52 -19.83 11.81
C ALA A 365 37.52 -20.81 11.10
N PRO A 366 37.67 -21.05 9.79
CA PRO A 366 36.83 -21.96 9.02
C PRO A 366 36.73 -23.36 9.63
N SER A 367 35.62 -24.07 9.40
CA SER A 367 35.47 -25.45 9.87
C SER A 367 34.99 -26.42 8.79
N PRO A 368 35.22 -27.73 8.96
CA PRO A 368 34.76 -28.76 8.02
C PRO A 368 33.23 -28.87 7.84
N ARG A 369 32.42 -28.05 8.53
CA ARG A 369 30.95 -27.96 8.40
C ARG A 369 30.47 -26.84 7.48
N ASP A 370 31.39 -25.98 7.01
CA ASP A 370 31.04 -24.86 6.12
C ASP A 370 30.69 -25.42 4.72
N TRP A 371 29.77 -24.81 3.94
CA TRP A 371 29.39 -25.31 2.61
C TRP A 371 29.09 -24.26 1.52
N GLN A 372 28.97 -24.72 0.25
CA GLN A 372 28.91 -23.96 -1.01
C GLN A 372 27.49 -23.93 -1.61
N ILE A 373 26.95 -22.74 -1.95
CA ILE A 373 25.74 -22.62 -2.81
C ILE A 373 26.17 -22.49 -4.27
N ALA A 374 25.65 -23.38 -5.13
CA ALA A 374 25.63 -23.17 -6.58
C ALA A 374 24.20 -22.78 -6.98
N LEU A 375 24.03 -21.57 -7.51
CA LEU A 375 22.79 -21.20 -8.20
C LEU A 375 22.98 -21.55 -9.67
N THR A 376 22.22 -22.53 -10.15
CA THR A 376 22.15 -22.84 -11.58
C THR A 376 20.91 -22.15 -12.14
N ALA A 377 21.11 -21.16 -13.01
CA ALA A 377 20.04 -20.55 -13.79
C ALA A 377 20.07 -21.14 -15.21
N THR A 378 18.96 -21.68 -15.68
CA THR A 378 18.83 -22.20 -17.04
C THR A 378 18.22 -21.13 -17.93
N GLY A 379 18.92 -20.73 -18.99
CA GLY A 379 18.39 -19.80 -19.98
C GLY A 379 17.30 -20.42 -20.86
N ALA A 380 16.60 -19.60 -21.65
CA ALA A 380 15.53 -20.04 -22.57
C ALA A 380 16.00 -21.08 -23.62
N SER A 381 17.30 -21.18 -23.87
CA SER A 381 17.94 -22.18 -24.74
C SER A 381 18.24 -23.51 -24.06
N GLY A 382 17.95 -23.66 -22.75
CA GLY A 382 18.27 -24.87 -21.98
C GLY A 382 19.73 -24.97 -21.51
N GLU A 383 20.59 -24.00 -21.83
CA GLU A 383 21.95 -24.00 -21.28
C GLU A 383 21.98 -23.53 -19.82
N PRO A 384 22.54 -24.33 -18.90
CA PRO A 384 22.71 -23.95 -17.51
C PRO A 384 23.90 -23.00 -17.34
N ALA A 385 23.67 -21.83 -16.75
CA ALA A 385 24.71 -20.99 -16.18
C ALA A 385 24.81 -21.27 -14.68
N THR A 386 25.92 -21.87 -14.24
CA THR A 386 26.20 -22.11 -12.83
C THR A 386 26.96 -20.92 -12.24
N VAL A 387 26.33 -20.18 -11.34
CA VAL A 387 27.05 -19.29 -10.42
C VAL A 387 27.47 -20.11 -9.22
N THR A 388 28.74 -20.47 -9.17
CA THR A 388 29.36 -21.09 -8.00
C THR A 388 29.72 -19.98 -7.01
N ALA A 389 28.96 -19.79 -5.93
CA ALA A 389 29.53 -19.11 -4.75
C ALA A 389 30.65 -20.02 -4.20
N ALA A 390 31.71 -19.50 -3.58
CA ALA A 390 32.88 -20.29 -3.16
C ALA A 390 32.62 -21.34 -2.05
N SER A 391 33.50 -22.35 -1.98
CA SER A 391 33.36 -23.67 -1.33
C SER A 391 33.00 -23.73 0.13
N LEU A 392 32.28 -24.79 0.54
CA LEU A 392 32.79 -25.99 1.24
C LEU A 392 31.69 -27.11 1.27
N ARG A 393 31.72 -28.19 2.07
CA ARG A 393 30.75 -29.32 1.96
C ARG A 393 30.35 -29.96 3.31
N ALA A 394 29.23 -30.70 3.33
CA ALA A 394 28.66 -31.50 4.42
C ALA A 394 29.17 -33.00 4.46
N PRO A 395 28.69 -33.88 5.38
CA PRO A 395 29.46 -34.63 6.38
C PRO A 395 30.01 -36.01 5.93
N MET A 396 31.09 -36.48 6.56
CA MET A 396 31.41 -37.93 6.61
C MET A 396 30.61 -38.59 7.74
N ALA A 397 30.03 -39.75 7.45
CA ALA A 397 29.43 -40.65 8.42
C ALA A 397 30.44 -41.06 9.52
N PRO A 398 29.99 -41.38 10.74
CA PRO A 398 30.89 -41.90 11.77
C PRO A 398 31.50 -43.23 11.28
N THR A 399 32.82 -43.27 11.12
CA THR A 399 33.55 -44.54 11.05
C THR A 399 33.39 -45.24 12.38
N THR A 400 32.61 -46.31 12.41
CA THR A 400 32.70 -47.32 13.46
C THR A 400 34.10 -47.92 13.41
N SER A 401 34.96 -47.51 14.35
CA SER A 401 36.17 -48.28 14.63
C SER A 401 35.75 -49.56 15.33
N ALA A 402 35.69 -50.67 14.59
CA ALA A 402 35.79 -51.99 15.17
C ALA A 402 37.20 -52.12 15.76
N SER A 403 37.33 -52.02 17.08
CA SER A 403 38.53 -52.48 17.78
C SER A 403 38.47 -54.01 17.85
N GLY A 404 39.16 -54.67 16.92
CA GLY A 404 39.60 -56.04 17.10
C GLY A 404 40.96 -56.03 17.78
N THR A 405 41.00 -56.62 18.98
CA THR A 405 41.97 -57.64 19.45
C THR A 405 41.42 -58.20 20.74
#